data_AF-A0A5C8ZR37-F1
#
_entry.id   AF-A0A5C8ZR37-F1
#
_cell.length_a   1.000
_cell.length_b   1.000
_cell.length_c   1.000
_cell.angle_alpha   90.00
_cell.angle_beta   90.00
_cell.angle_gamma   90.00
#
_symmetry.space_group_name_H-M   'P 1'
#
loop_
_entity.id
_entity.type
_entity.pdbx_description
1 polymer ?
#
loop_
_entity_poly.entity_id
_entity_poly.type
_entity_poly.pdbx_seq_one_letter_code
_entity_poly.pdbx_strand_id
1 'polypeptide(L)'
;MNKFGLWAATLSALWAATASADSTEARCDIYPAGEDHASASIACTFSQRQGYVTITRSDGITHDLSPVGDEPGNYQDQDGHPVYRNSGLGDQGLIFRMPDESVYVYWSTAGLEPADDDNPTAPYTTADYDATTLLRCKAAGESEFGTCPGGILRMDGGQASIVVTSPKGEEFTINFMTDYVNATNRELKANLEGDMWTLEFANGEVWQVPLAAIEGG
;
A
#
# COMPACT_ATOMS: atom_id res chain seq x y z
N MET A 1 -2.06 53.29 54.69
CA MET A 1 -2.00 51.81 54.74
C MET A 1 -3.42 51.38 55.07
N ASN A 2 -4.24 50.69 54.26
CA ASN A 2 -4.04 49.63 53.27
C ASN A 2 -5.04 49.77 52.12
N LYS A 3 -4.61 49.41 50.90
CA LYS A 3 -5.43 49.28 49.70
C LYS A 3 -6.08 47.88 49.70
N PHE A 4 -7.40 47.80 49.63
CA PHE A 4 -8.11 46.55 49.34
C PHE A 4 -8.20 46.37 47.81
N GLY A 5 -7.48 45.38 47.29
CA GLY A 5 -7.55 44.98 45.88
C GLY A 5 -8.61 43.89 45.67
N LEU A 6 -9.51 44.11 44.72
CA LEU A 6 -10.39 43.08 44.17
C LEU A 6 -9.56 42.07 43.37
N TRP A 7 -9.69 40.78 43.67
CA TRP A 7 -9.23 39.69 42.83
C TRP A 7 -10.36 39.29 41.87
N ALA A 8 -10.13 39.44 40.57
CA ALA A 8 -10.93 38.81 39.54
C ALA A 8 -10.33 37.44 39.21
N ALA A 9 -11.06 36.36 39.51
CA ALA A 9 -10.70 35.01 39.11
C ALA A 9 -11.22 34.75 37.68
N THR A 10 -10.31 34.81 36.70
CA THR A 10 -10.59 34.39 35.33
C THR A 10 -10.48 32.86 35.24
N LEU A 11 -11.62 32.19 35.05
CA LEU A 11 -11.68 30.79 34.63
C LEU A 11 -11.24 30.70 33.16
N SER A 12 -10.02 30.26 32.91
CA SER A 12 -9.58 29.88 31.56
C SER A 12 -10.11 28.48 31.26
N ALA A 13 -11.18 28.40 30.48
CA ALA A 13 -11.62 27.15 29.87
C ALA A 13 -10.58 26.72 28.82
N LEU A 14 -9.74 25.74 29.16
CA LEU A 14 -8.87 25.05 28.22
C LEU A 14 -9.76 24.22 27.27
N TRP A 15 -9.97 24.73 26.06
CA TRP A 15 -10.52 23.94 24.97
C TRP A 15 -9.45 22.91 24.60
N ALA A 16 -9.67 21.65 24.97
CA ALA A 16 -8.88 20.54 24.46
C ALA A 16 -9.15 20.44 22.95
N ALA A 17 -8.22 20.95 22.14
CA ALA A 17 -8.19 20.61 20.73
C ALA A 17 -8.01 19.09 20.65
N THR A 18 -8.97 18.39 20.07
CA THR A 18 -8.79 17.01 19.64
C THR A 18 -7.67 17.02 18.61
N ALA A 19 -6.46 16.64 19.02
CA ALA A 19 -5.40 16.34 18.08
C ALA A 19 -5.90 15.16 17.23
N SER A 20 -6.16 15.39 15.94
CA SER A 20 -6.32 14.28 15.01
C SER A 20 -5.06 13.44 15.10
N ALA A 21 -5.25 12.20 15.50
CA ALA A 21 -4.26 11.17 15.34
C ALA A 21 -3.90 11.08 13.85
N ASP A 22 -2.63 11.19 13.47
CA ASP A 22 -2.14 10.67 12.20
C ASP A 22 -2.15 9.14 12.32
N SER A 23 -3.34 8.58 12.16
CA SER A 23 -3.58 7.14 12.06
C SER A 23 -4.36 6.87 10.79
N THR A 24 -4.02 5.79 10.10
CA THR A 24 -4.71 5.34 8.89
C THR A 24 -5.03 3.86 9.01
N GLU A 25 -6.16 3.47 8.43
CA GLU A 25 -6.40 2.08 8.08
C GLU A 25 -5.41 1.66 6.99
N ALA A 26 -4.98 0.41 7.04
CA ALA A 26 -3.96 -0.15 6.17
C ALA A 26 -4.18 -1.66 6.01
N ARG A 27 -3.56 -2.23 4.99
CA ARG A 27 -3.30 -3.66 4.92
C ARG A 27 -1.89 -3.95 5.43
N CYS A 28 -1.75 -4.98 6.23
CA CYS A 28 -0.45 -5.48 6.68
C CYS A 28 -0.21 -6.88 6.09
N ASP A 29 0.86 -7.02 5.33
CA ASP A 29 1.36 -8.31 4.88
C ASP A 29 2.50 -8.76 5.80
N ILE A 30 2.39 -9.97 6.36
CA ILE A 30 3.24 -10.49 7.44
C ILE A 30 4.22 -11.52 6.90
N TYR A 31 5.51 -11.19 6.90
CA TYR A 31 6.59 -12.05 6.42
C TYR A 31 7.37 -12.61 7.61
N PRO A 32 7.31 -13.92 7.91
CA PRO A 32 8.15 -14.50 8.95
C PRO A 32 9.65 -14.30 8.65
N ALA A 33 10.49 -14.27 9.68
CA ALA A 33 11.92 -14.06 9.52
C ALA A 33 12.54 -15.09 8.56
N GLY A 34 13.16 -14.58 7.50
CA GLY A 34 13.83 -15.39 6.48
C GLY A 34 12.93 -15.88 5.33
N GLU A 35 11.61 -15.65 5.42
CA GLU A 35 10.67 -16.00 4.36
C GLU A 35 10.57 -14.89 3.31
N ASP A 36 10.30 -15.29 2.06
CA ASP A 36 10.13 -14.41 0.90
C ASP A 36 8.66 -14.24 0.47
N HIS A 37 7.75 -14.79 1.26
CA HIS A 37 6.31 -14.73 1.05
C HIS A 37 5.58 -14.35 2.33
N ALA A 38 4.47 -13.62 2.16
CA ALA A 38 3.60 -13.29 3.27
C ALA A 38 2.89 -14.56 3.76
N SER A 39 2.93 -14.78 5.07
CA SER A 39 2.16 -15.80 5.76
C SER A 39 0.70 -15.38 5.98
N ALA A 40 0.43 -14.07 5.98
CA ALA A 40 -0.90 -13.51 6.15
C ALA A 40 -0.97 -12.10 5.54
N SER A 41 -2.15 -11.74 5.02
CA SER A 41 -2.53 -10.38 4.64
C SER A 41 -3.76 -9.99 5.44
N ILE A 42 -3.62 -8.99 6.31
CA ILE A 42 -4.63 -8.68 7.33
C ILE A 42 -4.88 -7.17 7.45
N ALA A 43 -6.06 -6.80 7.94
CA ALA A 43 -6.35 -5.42 8.31
C ALA A 43 -5.42 -4.97 9.44
N CYS A 44 -4.96 -3.73 9.38
CA CYS A 44 -4.23 -3.09 10.45
C CYS A 44 -4.49 -1.58 10.51
N THR A 45 -4.17 -0.99 11.66
CA THR A 45 -4.12 0.46 11.83
C THR A 45 -2.68 0.88 12.05
N PHE A 46 -2.19 1.76 11.19
CA PHE A 46 -0.88 2.38 11.31
C PHE A 46 -1.04 3.76 11.95
N SER A 47 -0.24 4.11 12.96
CA SER A 47 -0.14 5.47 13.49
C SER A 47 1.30 5.88 13.70
N GLN A 48 1.63 7.14 13.38
CA GLN A 48 2.93 7.72 13.69
C GLN A 48 2.76 9.09 14.38
N ARG A 49 3.31 9.25 15.59
CA ARG A 49 3.20 10.49 16.36
C ARG A 49 4.50 10.80 17.09
N GLN A 50 5.04 12.00 16.86
CA GLN A 50 6.30 12.45 17.48
C GLN A 50 7.45 11.44 17.30
N GLY A 51 7.49 10.78 16.15
CA GLY A 51 8.48 9.76 15.85
C GLY A 51 8.14 8.36 16.37
N TYR A 52 7.22 8.18 17.31
CA TYR A 52 6.72 6.86 17.72
C TYR A 52 5.82 6.28 16.65
N VAL A 53 5.89 4.96 16.45
CA VAL A 53 5.03 4.23 15.52
C VAL A 53 4.26 3.16 16.28
N THR A 54 2.96 3.06 16.04
CA THR A 54 2.13 1.94 16.49
C THR A 54 1.51 1.26 15.28
N ILE A 55 1.66 -0.07 15.20
CA ILE A 55 1.01 -0.91 14.19
C ILE A 55 0.11 -1.90 14.93
N THR A 56 -1.20 -1.69 14.85
CA THR A 56 -2.20 -2.57 15.47
C THR A 56 -2.77 -3.49 14.41
N ARG A 57 -2.48 -4.79 14.51
CA ARG A 57 -2.94 -5.81 13.58
C ARG A 57 -4.28 -6.40 14.02
N SER A 58 -5.10 -6.79 13.06
CA SER A 58 -6.40 -7.42 13.34
C SER A 58 -6.32 -8.84 13.93
N ASP A 59 -5.15 -9.48 13.88
CA ASP A 59 -4.87 -10.73 14.61
C ASP A 59 -4.59 -10.52 16.10
N GLY A 60 -4.64 -9.26 16.58
CA GLY A 60 -4.50 -8.90 17.99
C GLY A 60 -3.06 -8.56 18.41
N ILE A 61 -2.09 -8.62 17.49
CA ILE A 61 -0.71 -8.21 17.75
C ILE A 61 -0.58 -6.69 17.56
N THR A 62 0.09 -6.03 18.50
CA THR A 62 0.43 -4.61 18.41
C THR A 62 1.94 -4.44 18.50
N HIS A 63 2.51 -3.71 17.54
CA HIS A 63 3.91 -3.29 17.58
C HIS A 63 3.99 -1.84 18.01
N ASP A 64 4.52 -1.59 19.21
CA ASP A 64 4.78 -0.24 19.72
C ASP A 64 6.27 0.06 19.58
N LEU A 65 6.59 0.98 18.68
CA LEU A 65 7.94 1.27 18.22
C LEU A 65 8.38 2.65 18.70
N SER A 66 9.41 2.66 19.54
CA SER A 66 10.04 3.87 20.08
C SER A 66 11.22 4.28 19.20
N PRO A 67 11.33 5.54 18.74
CA PRO A 67 12.45 5.97 17.91
C PRO A 67 13.77 5.93 18.71
N VAL A 68 14.86 5.54 18.05
CA VAL A 68 16.19 5.47 18.64
C VAL A 68 17.14 6.43 17.93
N GLY A 69 17.68 7.38 18.69
CA GLY A 69 18.57 8.42 18.16
C GLY A 69 17.83 9.45 17.31
N ASP A 70 18.60 10.22 16.54
CA ASP A 70 18.08 11.31 15.70
C ASP A 70 17.87 10.89 14.23
N GLU A 71 18.31 9.69 13.85
CA GLU A 71 18.20 9.18 12.49
C GLU A 71 16.83 8.52 12.25
N PRO A 72 16.05 8.96 11.24
CA PRO A 72 14.77 8.35 10.93
C PRO A 72 14.91 6.88 10.54
N GLY A 73 13.98 6.05 11.01
CA GLY A 73 13.90 4.66 10.60
C GLY A 73 14.50 3.66 11.58
N ASN A 74 15.13 4.12 12.66
CA ASN A 74 15.65 3.27 13.73
C ASN A 74 14.70 3.28 14.92
N TYR A 75 14.27 2.10 15.35
CA TYR A 75 13.30 1.94 16.43
C TYR A 75 13.72 0.82 17.39
N GLN A 76 13.09 0.80 18.57
CA GLN A 76 13.00 -0.35 19.44
C GLN A 76 11.54 -0.73 19.65
N ASP A 77 11.24 -2.02 19.69
CA ASP A 77 9.93 -2.52 20.09
C ASP A 77 9.70 -2.42 21.60
N GLN A 78 8.52 -2.85 22.06
CA GLN A 78 8.14 -2.88 23.47
C GLN A 78 9.06 -3.73 24.36
N ASP A 79 9.83 -4.64 23.79
CA ASP A 79 10.77 -5.53 24.47
C ASP A 79 12.23 -5.05 24.37
N GLY A 80 12.47 -3.92 23.69
CA GLY A 80 13.78 -3.31 23.50
C GLY A 80 14.58 -3.90 22.33
N HIS A 81 13.98 -4.74 21.49
CA HIS A 81 14.66 -5.27 20.31
C HIS A 81 14.69 -4.24 19.18
N PRO A 82 15.76 -4.23 18.36
CA PRO A 82 15.88 -3.28 17.26
C PRO A 82 14.85 -3.56 16.17
N VAL A 83 14.22 -2.49 15.67
CA VAL A 83 13.30 -2.52 14.53
C VAL A 83 13.74 -1.47 13.51
N TYR A 84 13.77 -1.85 12.24
CA TYR A 84 14.21 -0.97 11.15
C TYR A 84 13.08 -0.69 10.17
N ARG A 85 12.86 0.59 9.85
CA ARG A 85 11.97 0.99 8.76
C ARG A 85 12.77 1.09 7.47
N ASN A 86 12.48 0.20 6.54
CA ASN A 86 13.14 0.16 5.25
C ASN A 86 12.29 0.83 4.17
N SER A 87 12.97 1.40 3.18
CA SER A 87 12.37 1.70 1.89
C SER A 87 12.12 0.39 1.11
N GLY A 88 11.22 0.44 0.14
CA GLY A 88 10.95 -0.71 -0.74
C GLY A 88 9.54 -0.71 -1.34
N LEU A 89 8.58 -0.06 -0.67
CA LEU A 89 7.21 0.08 -1.15
C LEU A 89 6.92 1.44 -1.80
N GLY A 90 7.91 2.34 -1.85
CA GLY A 90 7.76 3.70 -2.39
C GLY A 90 6.58 4.45 -1.74
N ASP A 91 5.65 4.92 -2.56
CA ASP A 91 4.44 5.63 -2.13
C ASP A 91 3.30 4.71 -1.67
N GLN A 92 3.42 3.40 -1.83
CA GLN A 92 2.36 2.43 -1.47
C GLN A 92 2.34 2.08 0.02
N GLY A 93 3.44 2.32 0.73
CA GLY A 93 3.57 1.77 2.07
C GLY A 93 4.92 1.96 2.75
N LEU A 94 5.07 1.29 3.89
CA LEU A 94 6.31 1.21 4.67
C LEU A 94 6.63 -0.23 5.03
N ILE A 95 7.91 -0.55 5.15
CA ILE A 95 8.37 -1.87 5.61
C ILE A 95 8.99 -1.72 6.99
N PHE A 96 8.53 -2.49 7.97
CA PHE A 96 9.13 -2.59 9.29
C PHE A 96 9.73 -3.99 9.47
N ARG A 97 11.02 -4.05 9.76
CA ARG A 97 11.76 -5.31 9.98
C ARG A 97 12.04 -5.48 11.46
N MET A 98 11.43 -6.50 12.05
CA MET A 98 11.62 -6.96 13.43
C MET A 98 12.50 -8.22 13.44
N PRO A 99 12.93 -8.71 14.61
CA PRO A 99 13.76 -9.92 14.69
C PRO A 99 13.07 -11.17 14.12
N ASP A 100 11.78 -11.35 14.42
CA ASP A 100 11.05 -12.59 14.13
C ASP A 100 10.13 -12.50 12.89
N GLU A 101 9.87 -11.28 12.40
CA GLU A 101 9.04 -11.04 11.22
C GLU A 101 9.33 -9.67 10.57
N SER A 102 8.80 -9.46 9.38
CA SER A 102 8.68 -8.14 8.75
C SER A 102 7.21 -7.85 8.47
N VAL A 103 6.79 -6.61 8.76
CA VAL A 103 5.44 -6.13 8.50
C VAL A 103 5.51 -5.11 7.38
N TYR A 104 4.85 -5.44 6.27
CA TYR A 104 4.72 -4.58 5.10
C TYR A 104 3.37 -3.88 5.22
N VAL A 105 3.39 -2.59 5.52
CA VAL A 105 2.19 -1.76 5.73
C VAL A 105 1.86 -1.07 4.42
N TYR A 106 0.75 -1.45 3.80
CA TYR A 106 0.21 -0.86 2.57
C TYR A 106 -0.93 0.09 2.90
N TRP A 107 -0.94 1.28 2.27
CA TRP A 107 -2.00 2.27 2.46
C TRP A 107 -3.33 1.87 1.83
N SER A 108 -3.28 1.02 0.79
CA SER A 108 -4.48 0.44 0.18
C SER A 108 -4.96 -0.77 0.98
N THR A 109 -6.24 -0.75 1.35
CA THR A 109 -6.94 -1.88 1.98
C THR A 109 -7.65 -2.78 0.97
N ALA A 110 -7.55 -2.48 -0.33
CA ALA A 110 -8.33 -3.15 -1.37
C ALA A 110 -8.08 -4.67 -1.44
N GLY A 111 -6.86 -5.11 -1.12
CA GLY A 111 -6.53 -6.55 -1.02
C GLY A 111 -7.12 -7.27 0.21
N LEU A 112 -7.89 -6.58 1.06
CA LEU A 112 -8.63 -7.16 2.18
C LEU A 112 -10.12 -7.30 1.91
N GLU A 113 -10.61 -6.65 0.86
CA GLU A 113 -12.02 -6.75 0.50
C GLU A 113 -12.31 -8.19 0.07
N PRO A 114 -13.37 -8.81 0.61
CA PRO A 114 -13.79 -10.11 0.10
C PRO A 114 -14.09 -9.94 -1.39
N ALA A 115 -13.73 -10.96 -2.18
CA ALA A 115 -14.14 -11.00 -3.57
C ALA A 115 -15.66 -10.79 -3.62
N ASP A 116 -16.10 -9.71 -4.24
CA ASP A 116 -17.50 -9.54 -4.59
C ASP A 116 -17.77 -10.56 -5.69
N ASP A 117 -18.44 -11.67 -5.34
CA ASP A 117 -18.74 -12.75 -6.27
C ASP A 117 -19.54 -12.25 -7.50
N ASP A 118 -20.22 -11.10 -7.38
CA ASP A 118 -20.96 -10.46 -8.47
C ASP A 118 -20.11 -9.47 -9.30
N ASN A 119 -18.91 -9.10 -8.83
CA ASN A 119 -17.94 -8.28 -9.56
C ASN A 119 -16.64 -9.06 -9.83
N PRO A 120 -16.47 -9.66 -11.01
CA PRO A 120 -15.29 -10.46 -11.35
C PRO A 120 -13.99 -9.63 -11.37
N THR A 121 -14.10 -8.30 -11.39
CA THR A 121 -12.96 -7.37 -11.39
C THR A 121 -12.79 -6.63 -10.07
N ALA A 122 -13.43 -7.09 -8.99
CA ALA A 122 -13.27 -6.51 -7.67
C ALA A 122 -11.77 -6.41 -7.30
N PRO A 123 -11.33 -5.33 -6.64
CA PRO A 123 -12.15 -4.24 -6.07
C PRO A 123 -12.51 -3.13 -7.08
N TYR A 124 -12.13 -3.27 -8.36
CA TYR A 124 -12.32 -2.22 -9.34
C TYR A 124 -13.76 -2.16 -9.87
N THR A 125 -14.28 -0.94 -10.02
CA THR A 125 -15.63 -0.68 -10.55
C THR A 125 -15.62 0.42 -11.59
N THR A 126 -16.61 0.43 -12.50
CA THR A 126 -16.76 1.52 -13.47
C THR A 126 -17.32 2.81 -12.87
N ALA A 127 -17.51 2.87 -11.54
CA ALA A 127 -17.80 4.13 -10.85
C ALA A 127 -16.53 4.97 -10.69
N ASP A 128 -15.39 4.30 -10.51
CA ASP A 128 -14.09 4.94 -10.24
C ASP A 128 -13.14 4.89 -11.45
N TYR A 129 -13.40 3.99 -12.41
CA TYR A 129 -12.55 3.73 -13.57
C TYR A 129 -13.36 3.80 -14.89
N ASP A 130 -12.69 4.12 -16.00
CA ASP A 130 -13.33 4.15 -17.32
C ASP A 130 -13.75 2.76 -17.81
N ALA A 131 -13.02 1.73 -17.37
CA ALA A 131 -13.34 0.33 -17.59
C ALA A 131 -12.67 -0.54 -16.52
N THR A 132 -13.17 -1.75 -16.34
CA THR A 132 -12.51 -2.78 -15.52
C THR A 132 -12.18 -3.99 -16.38
N THR A 133 -11.17 -4.75 -15.98
CA THR A 133 -10.68 -5.88 -16.77
C THR A 133 -10.07 -6.97 -15.91
N LEU A 134 -10.01 -8.18 -16.46
CA LEU A 134 -9.19 -9.28 -15.97
C LEU A 134 -8.02 -9.48 -16.92
N LEU A 135 -6.84 -9.10 -16.46
CA LEU A 135 -5.60 -9.26 -17.21
C LEU A 135 -5.00 -10.63 -16.97
N ARG A 136 -4.34 -11.20 -17.98
CA ARG A 136 -3.56 -12.42 -17.78
C ARG A 136 -2.28 -12.04 -17.04
N CYS A 137 -2.07 -12.66 -15.89
CA CYS A 137 -0.91 -12.43 -15.03
C CYS A 137 -0.41 -13.76 -14.48
N LYS A 138 0.85 -13.80 -14.05
CA LYS A 138 1.40 -14.93 -13.29
C LYS A 138 2.51 -14.50 -12.36
N ALA A 139 2.63 -15.19 -11.23
CA ALA A 139 3.69 -14.93 -10.27
C ALA A 139 5.04 -15.46 -10.78
N ALA A 140 6.12 -15.02 -10.12
CA ALA A 140 7.46 -15.52 -10.39
C ALA A 140 7.52 -17.04 -10.21
N GLY A 141 8.07 -17.74 -11.21
CA GLY A 141 8.22 -19.20 -11.18
C GLY A 141 6.97 -20.00 -11.61
N GLU A 142 5.83 -19.35 -11.83
CA GLU A 142 4.63 -20.02 -12.32
C GLU A 142 4.68 -20.25 -13.84
N SER A 143 4.26 -21.45 -14.26
CA SER A 143 4.17 -21.82 -15.68
C SER A 143 2.86 -21.36 -16.32
N GLU A 144 1.77 -21.34 -15.56
CA GLU A 144 0.43 -21.04 -16.05
C GLU A 144 0.04 -19.59 -15.73
N PHE A 145 -0.80 -19.01 -16.58
CA PHE A 145 -1.38 -17.69 -16.35
C PHE A 145 -2.69 -17.83 -15.58
N GLY A 146 -2.83 -17.04 -14.52
CA GLY A 146 -4.10 -16.73 -13.89
C GLY A 146 -4.73 -15.47 -14.49
N THR A 147 -5.67 -14.92 -13.74
CA THR A 147 -6.34 -13.65 -14.05
C THR A 147 -6.21 -12.69 -12.87
N CYS A 148 -5.74 -11.48 -13.14
CA CYS A 148 -5.61 -10.42 -12.15
C CYS A 148 -6.57 -9.28 -12.49
N PRO A 149 -7.33 -8.78 -11.50
CA PRO A 149 -8.26 -7.69 -11.73
C PRO A 149 -7.50 -6.37 -11.91
N GLY A 150 -8.08 -5.47 -12.70
CA GLY A 150 -7.57 -4.12 -12.87
C GLY A 150 -8.64 -3.10 -13.27
N GLY A 151 -8.45 -1.87 -12.81
CA GLY A 151 -9.21 -0.69 -13.20
C GLY A 151 -8.41 0.16 -14.19
N ILE A 152 -9.05 0.59 -15.28
CA ILE A 152 -8.42 1.32 -16.39
C ILE A 152 -8.86 2.78 -16.35
N LEU A 153 -7.88 3.69 -16.33
CA LEU A 153 -8.05 5.12 -16.57
C LEU A 153 -7.42 5.45 -17.92
N ARG A 154 -8.24 5.72 -18.93
CA ARG A 154 -7.78 6.08 -20.28
C ARG A 154 -7.51 7.57 -20.35
N MET A 155 -6.52 7.91 -21.16
CA MET A 155 -6.08 9.27 -21.40
C MET A 155 -6.05 9.53 -22.90
N ASP A 156 -6.03 10.82 -23.27
CA ASP A 156 -5.89 11.24 -24.65
C ASP A 156 -4.60 10.68 -25.29
N GLY A 157 -4.69 10.40 -26.58
CA GLY A 157 -3.55 9.95 -27.37
C GLY A 157 -3.19 8.47 -27.20
N GLY A 158 -4.16 7.62 -26.85
CA GLY A 158 -3.95 6.17 -26.73
C GLY A 158 -3.06 5.81 -25.55
N GLN A 159 -3.18 6.55 -24.45
CA GLN A 159 -2.44 6.33 -23.21
C GLN A 159 -3.42 5.84 -22.14
N ALA A 160 -2.92 5.09 -21.15
CA ALA A 160 -3.74 4.65 -20.04
C ALA A 160 -2.89 4.37 -18.79
N SER A 161 -3.50 4.56 -17.63
CA SER A 161 -3.02 4.03 -16.36
C SER A 161 -3.94 2.89 -15.95
N ILE A 162 -3.37 1.72 -15.67
CA ILE A 162 -4.11 0.55 -15.20
C ILE A 162 -3.69 0.26 -13.77
N VAL A 163 -4.60 0.45 -12.82
CA VAL A 163 -4.41 0.03 -11.43
C VAL A 163 -4.76 -1.45 -11.36
N VAL A 164 -3.85 -2.27 -10.86
CA VAL A 164 -3.99 -3.73 -10.85
C VAL A 164 -3.70 -4.28 -9.45
N THR A 165 -4.33 -5.41 -9.13
CA THR A 165 -3.98 -6.23 -7.97
C THR A 165 -3.18 -7.45 -8.44
N SER A 166 -1.96 -7.62 -7.93
CA SER A 166 -1.07 -8.71 -8.31
C SER A 166 -1.56 -10.07 -7.82
N PRO A 167 -0.99 -11.19 -8.32
CA PRO A 167 -1.29 -12.52 -7.77
C PRO A 167 -1.03 -12.63 -6.26
N LYS A 168 -0.13 -11.79 -5.72
CA LYS A 168 0.18 -11.70 -4.28
C LYS A 168 -0.69 -10.69 -3.54
N GLY A 169 -1.70 -10.12 -4.18
CA GLY A 169 -2.59 -9.11 -3.62
C GLY A 169 -1.99 -7.70 -3.61
N GLU A 170 -0.81 -7.45 -4.18
CA GLU A 170 -0.22 -6.11 -4.19
C GLU A 170 -0.93 -5.20 -5.19
N GLU A 171 -1.35 -4.02 -4.75
CA GLU A 171 -1.91 -3.01 -5.66
C GLU A 171 -0.79 -2.13 -6.23
N PHE A 172 -0.78 -1.91 -7.54
CA PHE A 172 0.13 -1.00 -8.21
C PHE A 172 -0.43 -0.49 -9.54
N THR A 173 0.15 0.58 -10.07
CA THR A 173 -0.27 1.16 -11.35
C THR A 173 0.73 0.83 -12.44
N ILE A 174 0.25 0.39 -13.59
CA ILE A 174 1.01 0.25 -14.84
C ILE A 174 0.62 1.41 -15.75
N ASN A 175 1.56 2.24 -16.16
CA ASN A 175 1.30 3.37 -17.05
C ASN A 175 1.79 3.05 -18.45
N PHE A 176 0.88 3.15 -19.41
CA PHE A 176 1.14 3.07 -20.83
C PHE A 176 1.12 4.48 -21.40
N MET A 177 2.33 5.02 -21.61
CA MET A 177 2.55 6.33 -22.21
C MET A 177 2.96 6.14 -23.67
N THR A 178 2.83 7.19 -24.48
CA THR A 178 3.11 7.11 -25.93
C THR A 178 4.52 6.58 -26.22
N ASP A 179 5.51 6.92 -25.40
CA ASP A 179 6.91 6.60 -25.64
C ASP A 179 7.48 5.51 -24.70
N TYR A 180 6.75 5.13 -23.64
CA TYR A 180 7.25 4.18 -22.66
C TYR A 180 6.14 3.53 -21.84
N VAL A 181 6.47 2.37 -21.26
CA VAL A 181 5.64 1.70 -20.26
C VAL A 181 6.44 1.64 -18.96
N ASN A 182 5.81 2.00 -17.84
CA ASN A 182 6.41 1.84 -16.52
C ASN A 182 5.38 1.35 -15.50
N ALA A 183 5.82 1.10 -14.27
CA ALA A 183 4.92 0.81 -13.16
C ALA A 183 5.41 1.46 -11.87
N THR A 184 4.47 1.74 -10.96
CA THR A 184 4.75 2.36 -9.67
C THR A 184 5.60 1.43 -8.80
N ASN A 185 6.75 1.93 -8.35
CA ASN A 185 7.68 1.27 -7.42
C ASN A 185 8.23 -0.09 -7.88
N ARG A 186 8.20 -0.39 -9.17
CA ARG A 186 8.74 -1.64 -9.72
C ARG A 186 9.28 -1.45 -11.13
N GLU A 187 10.42 -2.09 -11.40
CA GLU A 187 11.02 -2.10 -12.71
C GLU A 187 10.39 -3.19 -13.59
N LEU A 188 10.20 -2.89 -14.87
CA LEU A 188 9.69 -3.82 -15.86
C LEU A 188 10.36 -3.62 -17.22
N LYS A 189 10.29 -4.66 -18.05
CA LYS A 189 10.50 -4.59 -19.49
C LYS A 189 9.16 -4.81 -20.19
N ALA A 190 8.86 -3.98 -21.18
CA ALA A 190 7.64 -4.08 -21.96
C ALA A 190 7.97 -4.37 -23.42
N ASN A 191 7.23 -5.30 -24.02
CA ASN A 191 7.32 -5.64 -25.43
C ASN A 191 5.91 -5.74 -26.02
N LEU A 192 5.67 -5.09 -27.17
CA LEU A 192 4.40 -5.16 -27.88
C LEU A 192 4.54 -6.09 -29.08
N GLU A 193 3.76 -7.17 -29.11
CA GLU A 193 3.67 -8.08 -30.24
C GLU A 193 2.22 -8.13 -30.74
N GLY A 194 1.99 -7.63 -31.95
CA GLY A 194 0.64 -7.47 -32.48
C GLY A 194 -0.16 -6.49 -31.63
N ASP A 195 -1.26 -6.97 -31.05
CA ASP A 195 -2.17 -6.23 -30.17
C ASP A 195 -1.96 -6.57 -28.68
N MET A 196 -0.88 -7.25 -28.31
CA MET A 196 -0.64 -7.71 -26.94
C MET A 196 0.69 -7.19 -26.40
N TRP A 197 0.61 -6.39 -25.34
CA TRP A 197 1.77 -6.08 -24.50
C TRP A 197 2.11 -7.28 -23.64
N THR A 198 3.39 -7.64 -23.58
CA THR A 198 3.96 -8.53 -22.57
C THR A 198 4.87 -7.71 -21.67
N LEU A 199 4.60 -7.74 -20.36
CA LEU A 199 5.36 -7.03 -19.34
C LEU A 199 6.07 -8.04 -18.46
N GLU A 200 7.39 -7.93 -18.37
CA GLU A 200 8.25 -8.75 -17.51
C GLU A 200 8.80 -7.88 -16.38
N PHE A 201 8.32 -8.11 -15.16
CA PHE A 201 8.75 -7.37 -13.98
C PHE A 201 10.05 -7.94 -13.40
N ALA A 202 10.85 -7.08 -12.77
CA ALA A 202 12.12 -7.50 -12.17
C ALA A 202 11.97 -8.53 -11.05
N ASN A 203 10.81 -8.58 -10.39
CA ASN A 203 10.48 -9.60 -9.39
C ASN A 203 10.09 -10.96 -10.01
N GLY A 204 10.04 -11.07 -11.34
CA GLY A 204 9.69 -12.28 -12.09
C GLY A 204 8.21 -12.41 -12.47
N GLU A 205 7.34 -11.48 -12.08
CA GLU A 205 5.95 -11.47 -12.55
C GLU A 205 5.86 -11.18 -14.05
N VAL A 206 4.89 -11.80 -14.72
CA VAL A 206 4.61 -11.58 -16.14
C VAL A 206 3.14 -11.24 -16.34
N TRP A 207 2.90 -10.18 -17.11
CA TRP A 207 1.55 -9.69 -17.42
C TRP A 207 1.35 -9.59 -18.93
N GLN A 208 0.14 -9.90 -19.39
CA GLN A 208 -0.27 -9.66 -20.78
C GLN A 208 -1.45 -8.69 -20.82
N VAL A 209 -1.26 -7.58 -21.53
CA VAL A 209 -2.22 -6.47 -21.61
C VAL A 209 -2.62 -6.24 -23.07
N PRO A 210 -3.89 -6.45 -23.44
CA PRO A 210 -4.36 -6.14 -24.79
C PRO A 210 -4.29 -4.64 -25.07
N LEU A 211 -3.92 -4.25 -26.28
CA LEU A 211 -3.86 -2.86 -26.73
C LEU A 211 -5.23 -2.17 -26.60
N ALA A 212 -6.32 -2.90 -26.80
CA ALA A 212 -7.69 -2.41 -26.58
C ALA A 212 -7.98 -1.99 -25.12
N ALA A 213 -7.23 -2.51 -24.14
CA ALA A 213 -7.33 -2.00 -22.77
C ALA A 213 -6.92 -0.52 -22.71
N ILE A 214 -5.92 -0.13 -23.50
CA ILE A 214 -5.35 1.22 -23.54
C ILE A 214 -6.17 2.12 -24.46
N GLU A 215 -6.44 1.67 -25.69
CA GLU A 215 -7.07 2.51 -26.73
C GLU A 215 -8.60 2.61 -26.60
N GLY A 216 -9.22 1.66 -25.90
CA GLY A 216 -10.68 1.47 -25.95
C GLY A 216 -11.08 0.49 -27.06
N GLY A 217 -12.31 -0.02 -26.96
CA GLY A 217 -12.94 -0.90 -27.96
C GLY A 217 -13.87 -0.15 -28.89
#